data_AF-A0A3N5CTV6-F1
#
_entry.id   AF-A0A3N5CTV6-F1
#
_cell.length_a   1.000
_cell.length_b   1.000
_cell.length_c   1.000
_cell.angle_alpha   90.00
_cell.angle_beta   90.00
_cell.angle_gamma   90.00
#
_symmetry.space_group_name_H-M   'P 1'
#
loop_
_entity.id
_entity.type
_entity.pdbx_description
1 polymer ?
#
loop_
_entity_poly.entity_id
_entity_poly.type
_entity_poly.pdbx_seq_one_letter_code
_entity_poly.pdbx_strand_id
1 'polypeptide(L)' 'MPAAARARSWPVRLDHCFQRILLDNAAGQAWREAIAPPAYRNAPDALLAKAVRLGEAALAGEADLAELNHRSLAMRGK' A
#
# COMPACT_ATOMS: atom_id res chain seq x y z
N MET A 1 8.26 2.16 4.67
CA MET A 1 8.49 1.33 5.89
C MET A 1 9.65 0.35 5.69
N PRO A 2 10.87 0.80 5.36
CA PRO A 2 11.95 -0.10 4.95
C PRO A 2 12.59 -0.83 6.14
N ALA A 3 12.66 -0.17 7.30
CA ALA A 3 13.23 -0.74 8.52
C ALA A 3 12.42 -1.96 9.01
N ALA A 4 11.08 -1.85 9.03
CA ALA A 4 10.20 -2.95 9.38
C ALA A 4 10.29 -4.12 8.40
N ALA A 5 10.46 -3.83 7.10
CA ALA A 5 10.58 -4.84 6.06
C ALA A 5 11.71 -5.85 6.32
N ARG A 6 12.87 -5.33 6.76
CA ARG A 6 14.06 -6.14 7.05
C ARG A 6 13.88 -7.00 8.30
N ALA A 7 13.19 -6.48 9.31
CA ALA A 7 12.93 -7.21 10.55
C ALA A 7 11.82 -8.28 10.41
N ARG A 8 10.85 -8.06 9.51
CA ARG A 8 9.67 -8.92 9.34
C ARG A 8 9.72 -9.81 8.10
N SER A 9 10.86 -9.86 7.41
CA SER A 9 11.07 -10.64 6.18
C SER A 9 10.01 -10.38 5.09
N TRP A 10 9.49 -9.15 5.02
CA TRP A 10 8.47 -8.80 4.03
C TRP A 10 9.05 -8.82 2.61
N PRO A 11 8.25 -9.24 1.60
CA PRO A 11 8.72 -9.42 0.23
C PRO A 11 9.07 -8.10 -0.47
N VAL A 12 8.65 -6.96 0.09
CA VAL A 12 8.91 -5.62 -0.44
C VAL A 12 9.86 -4.83 0.45
N ARG A 13 10.82 -4.15 -0.16
CA ARG A 13 11.89 -3.42 0.57
C ARG A 13 11.96 -1.93 0.27
N LEU A 14 11.28 -1.45 -0.78
CA LEU A 14 11.36 -0.08 -1.26
C LEU A 14 10.12 0.73 -0.82
N ASP A 15 10.30 1.98 -0.39
CA ASP A 15 9.20 2.83 0.10
C ASP A 15 8.07 3.00 -0.92
N HIS A 16 8.40 3.14 -2.20
CA HIS A 16 7.40 3.25 -3.25
C HIS A 16 6.58 1.95 -3.45
N CYS A 17 7.12 0.78 -3.09
CA CYS A 17 6.37 -0.47 -3.11
C CYS A 17 5.30 -0.49 -2.01
N PHE A 18 5.66 -0.06 -0.79
CA PHE A 18 4.70 0.10 0.31
C PHE A 18 3.61 1.08 -0.07
N GLN A 19 3.98 2.27 -0.54
CA GLN A 19 3.02 3.27 -0.98
C GLN A 19 2.04 2.70 -2.00
N ARG A 20 2.55 2.00 -3.02
CA ARG A 20 1.69 1.42 -4.06
C ARG A 20 0.74 0.37 -3.51
N ILE A 21 1.22 -0.57 -2.70
CA ILE A 21 0.37 -1.62 -2.09
C ILE A 21 -0.74 -1.00 -1.25
N LEU A 22 -0.40 -0.03 -0.40
CA LEU A 22 -1.35 0.61 0.51
C LEU A 22 -2.38 1.45 -0.26
N LEU A 23 -1.95 2.19 -1.29
CA LEU A 23 -2.86 2.95 -2.15
C LEU A 23 -3.78 2.06 -2.97
N ASP A 24 -3.28 0.97 -3.55
CA ASP A 24 -4.09 0.02 -4.32
C ASP A 24 -5.20 -0.58 -3.43
N ASN A 25 -4.84 -1.03 -2.22
CA ASN A 25 -5.81 -1.58 -1.27
C ASN A 25 -6.77 -0.52 -0.70
N ALA A 26 -6.32 0.73 -0.55
CA ALA A 26 -7.19 1.83 -0.14
C ALA A 26 -8.21 2.17 -1.23
N ALA A 27 -7.77 2.24 -2.49
CA ALA A 27 -8.59 2.55 -3.67
C ALA A 27 -9.48 1.37 -4.13
N GLY A 28 -9.09 0.13 -3.81
CA GLY A 28 -9.77 -1.09 -4.28
C GLY A 28 -9.48 -1.44 -5.75
N GLN A 29 -8.54 -0.75 -6.38
CA GLN A 29 -8.11 -0.94 -7.77
C GLN A 29 -6.65 -0.46 -7.90
N ALA A 30 -6.02 -0.64 -9.06
CA ALA A 30 -4.71 -0.05 -9.31
C ALA A 30 -4.80 1.47 -9.18
N TRP A 31 -4.15 2.07 -8.17
CA TRP A 31 -4.42 3.46 -7.77
C TRP A 31 -4.20 4.46 -8.91
N ARG A 32 -3.29 4.14 -9.85
CA ARG A 32 -2.97 4.97 -11.01
C ARG A 32 -4.12 5.10 -12.02
N GLU A 33 -5.12 4.22 -11.94
CA GLU A 33 -6.34 4.31 -12.77
C GLU A 33 -7.30 5.38 -12.24
N ALA A 34 -7.27 5.66 -10.93
CA ALA A 34 -8.19 6.59 -10.27
C ALA A 34 -7.54 7.91 -9.84
N ILE A 35 -6.21 7.95 -9.65
CA ILE A 35 -5.50 9.09 -9.06
C ILE A 35 -4.28 9.43 -9.93
N ALA A 36 -4.18 10.70 -10.33
CA ALA A 36 -3.01 11.21 -11.04
C ALA A 36 -1.76 11.24 -10.12
N PRO A 37 -0.56 10.91 -10.62
CA PRO A 37 0.67 11.10 -9.84
C PRO A 37 0.99 12.60 -9.67
N PRO A 38 1.59 13.01 -8.54
CA PRO A 38 1.89 12.20 -7.37
C PRO A 38 0.68 12.03 -6.43
N ALA A 39 0.48 10.83 -5.90
CA ALA A 39 -0.69 10.50 -5.08
C ALA A 39 -0.86 11.38 -3.85
N TYR A 40 0.21 11.80 -3.17
CA TYR A 40 0.11 12.66 -1.98
C TYR A 40 -0.50 14.04 -2.27
N ARG A 41 -0.51 14.48 -3.53
CA ARG A 41 -1.08 15.76 -3.95
C ARG A 41 -2.50 15.62 -4.52
N ASN A 42 -2.77 14.48 -5.18
CA ASN A 42 -3.99 14.33 -6.00
C ASN A 42 -4.99 13.30 -5.43
N ALA A 43 -4.60 12.50 -4.44
CA ALA A 43 -5.52 11.56 -3.79
C ALA A 43 -6.43 12.31 -2.80
N PRO A 44 -7.71 11.91 -2.65
CA PRO A 44 -8.56 12.41 -1.58
C PRO A 44 -7.97 12.10 -0.20
N ASP A 45 -8.10 13.03 0.74
CA ASP A 45 -7.59 12.87 2.12
C ASP A 45 -8.11 11.60 2.80
N ALA A 46 -9.38 11.25 2.58
CA ALA A 46 -9.97 10.02 3.11
C ALA A 46 -9.28 8.75 2.59
N LEU A 47 -8.83 8.76 1.33
CA LEU A 47 -8.11 7.64 0.74
C LEU A 47 -6.69 7.57 1.29
N LEU A 48 -6.01 8.71 1.44
CA LEU A 48 -4.69 8.79 2.07
C LEU A 48 -4.75 8.30 3.52
N ALA A 49 -5.74 8.74 4.29
CA ALA A 49 -5.96 8.28 5.66
C ALA A 49 -6.20 6.76 5.73
N LYS A 50 -6.99 6.20 4.79
CA LYS A 50 -7.19 4.75 4.71
C LYS A 50 -5.89 4.00 4.39
N ALA A 51 -5.06 4.52 3.48
CA ALA A 51 -3.77 3.93 3.15
C ALA A 51 -2.80 3.97 4.34
N VAL A 52 -2.79 5.07 5.10
CA VAL A 52 -2.00 5.20 6.34
C VAL A 52 -2.44 4.17 7.37
N ARG A 53 -3.75 4.06 7.65
CA ARG A 53 -4.29 3.06 8.60
C ARG A 53 -3.94 1.62 8.21
N LEU A 54 -3.99 1.28 6.92
CA LEU A 54 -3.54 -0.05 6.45
C LEU A 54 -2.06 -0.29 6.76
N GLY A 55 -1.24 0.75 6.60
CA GLY A 55 0.17 0.72 6.95
C GLY A 55 0.41 0.50 8.44
N GLU A 56 -0.29 1.25 9.28
CA GLU A 56 -0.23 1.12 10.73
C GLU A 56 -0.72 -0.26 11.20
N ALA A 57 -1.82 -0.77 10.65
CA ALA A 57 -2.31 -2.12 10.93
C ALA A 57 -1.28 -3.19 10.54
N ALA A 58 -0.60 -3.05 9.40
CA ALA A 58 0.47 -3.95 9.01
C ALA A 58 1.68 -3.88 9.97
N LEU A 59 1.98 -2.69 10.49
CA LEU A 59 3.02 -2.51 11.51
C LEU A 59 2.58 -3.08 12.88
N ALA A 60 1.31 -3.01 13.23
CA ALA A 60 0.75 -3.65 14.43
C ALA A 60 0.65 -5.18 14.31
N GLY A 61 0.74 -5.73 13.08
CA GLY A 61 0.50 -7.16 12.82
C GLY A 61 -0.98 -7.52 12.70
N GLU A 62 -1.85 -6.51 12.59
CA GLU A 62 -3.30 -6.65 12.42
C GLU A 62 -3.70 -6.83 10.94
N ALA A 63 -2.78 -6.52 10.02
CA ALA A 63 -2.93 -6.77 8.60
C ALA A 63 -1.68 -7.49 8.04
N ASP A 64 -1.89 -8.47 7.17
CA ASP A 64 -0.79 -9.15 6.48
C ASP A 64 -0.39 -8.40 5.21
N LEU A 65 0.83 -7.87 5.19
CA LEU A 65 1.37 -7.18 4.04
C LEU A 65 1.56 -8.10 2.82
N ALA A 66 1.81 -9.40 3.01
CA ALA A 66 1.93 -10.34 1.90
C ALA A 66 0.59 -10.47 1.16
N GLU A 67 -0.49 -10.62 1.91
CA GLU A 67 -1.86 -10.63 1.37
C GLU A 67 -2.23 -9.31 0.69
N LEU A 68 -1.92 -8.16 1.31
CA LEU A 68 -2.12 -6.85 0.69
C LEU A 68 -1.34 -6.71 -0.63
N ASN A 69 -0.11 -7.24 -0.68
CA ASN A 69 0.71 -7.24 -1.89
C ASN A 69 0.11 -8.14 -2.99
N HIS A 70 -0.39 -9.33 -2.65
CA HIS A 70 -1.05 -10.23 -3.61
C HIS A 70 -2.28 -9.57 -4.24
N ARG A 71 -3.14 -8.94 -3.43
CA ARG A 71 -4.30 -8.17 -3.94
C ARG A 71 -3.87 -7.04 -4.88
N SER A 72 -2.85 -6.29 -4.47
CA SER A 72 -2.27 -5.21 -5.25
C SER A 72 -1.65 -5.68 -6.57
N LEU A 73 -1.11 -6.90 -6.64
CA LEU A 73 -0.63 -7.51 -7.90
C LEU A 73 -1.80 -7.92 -8.80
N ALA A 74 -2.82 -8.58 -8.24
CA ALA A 74 -4.02 -8.99 -8.97
C ALA A 74 -4.74 -7.79 -9.61
N MET A 75 -4.88 -6.68 -8.89
CA MET A 75 -5.45 -5.42 -9.41
C MET A 75 -4.68 -4.84 -10.61
N ARG A 76 -3.42 -5.23 -10.80
CA ARG A 76 -2.56 -4.76 -11.89
C ARG A 76 -2.28 -5.85 -12.95
N GLY A 77 -2.97 -7.00 -12.86
CA GLY A 77 -2.77 -8.13 -13.77
C GLY A 77 -1.37 -8.75 -13.70
N LYS A 78 -0.78 -8.83 -12.50
CA LYS A 78 0.57 -9.38 -12.26
C LYS A 78 0.55 -10.64 -11.41
#